data_AF-A0A961LXA1-F1
#
_entry.id   AF-A0A961LXA1-F1
#
_cell.length_a   1.000
_cell.length_b   1.000
_cell.length_c   1.000
_cell.angle_alpha   90.00
_cell.angle_beta   90.00
_cell.angle_gamma   90.00
#
_symmetry.space_group_name_H-M   'P 1'
#
loop_
_entity.id
_entity.type
_entity.pdbx_description
1 polymer ?
#
loop_
_entity_poly.entity_id
_entity_poly.type
_entity_poly.pdbx_seq_one_letter_code
_entity_poly.pdbx_strand_id
1 'polypeptide(L)'
;MIRALALILGLLLGLTLALLVGGTLGHARMLAARTGWELPGWTAGLDESSGITGGRGDLNGAALRWRWDGWTGIEAALTGPDWQAQGRLRPAGTALRVDALGGVVPLDWLGAGPGLLALEAGEVILGLDGALRAARLDGQARGSEPEGAVTLTWDGSDWALASR
;
A
#
# COMPACT_ATOMS: atom_id res chain seq x y z
N MET A 1 -16.04 -0.04 -9.40
CA MET A 1 -14.67 0.47 -9.60
C MET A 1 -14.29 1.60 -8.65
N ILE A 2 -15.11 1.92 -7.63
CA ILE A 2 -14.75 2.51 -6.30
C ILE A 2 -13.66 1.67 -5.56
N ARG A 3 -12.84 0.90 -6.29
CA ARG A 3 -12.43 -0.46 -5.93
C ARG A 3 -10.94 -0.75 -6.15
N ALA A 4 -10.20 -0.04 -7.01
CA ALA A 4 -8.75 0.04 -6.79
C ALA A 4 -8.35 1.12 -5.78
N LEU A 5 -9.31 1.95 -5.43
CA LEU A 5 -9.35 2.72 -4.20
C LEU A 5 -9.02 1.88 -2.97
N ALA A 6 -9.55 0.66 -2.88
CA ALA A 6 -9.25 -0.33 -1.84
C ALA A 6 -7.86 -0.99 -2.01
N LEU A 7 -7.33 -1.06 -3.24
CA LEU A 7 -6.22 -1.95 -3.61
C LEU A 7 -4.92 -1.56 -2.91
N ILE A 8 -4.72 -0.25 -2.79
CA ILE A 8 -3.59 0.33 -2.07
C ILE A 8 -4.02 0.66 -0.63
N LEU A 9 -5.30 0.98 -0.38
CA LEU A 9 -5.96 1.07 0.94
C LEU A 9 -5.59 -0.12 1.86
N GLY A 10 -5.49 -1.30 1.25
CA GLY A 10 -5.17 -2.59 1.85
C GLY A 10 -3.72 -3.06 1.72
N LEU A 11 -2.90 -2.50 0.81
CA LEU A 11 -1.43 -2.66 0.87
C LEU A 11 -0.88 -2.33 2.27
N LEU A 12 -1.67 -1.56 2.98
CA LEU A 12 -1.27 -0.60 3.96
C LEU A 12 -1.93 -0.85 5.30
N LEU A 13 -3.20 -1.28 5.35
CA LEU A 13 -3.61 -2.07 6.52
C LEU A 13 -2.70 -3.31 6.66
N GLY A 14 -2.25 -3.87 5.52
CA GLY A 14 -1.27 -4.96 5.35
C GLY A 14 0.16 -4.61 5.73
N LEU A 15 0.31 -3.46 6.36
CA LEU A 15 1.40 -3.30 7.28
C LEU A 15 1.04 -2.61 8.60
N THR A 16 -0.23 -2.25 8.79
CA THR A 16 -0.88 -1.84 10.06
C THR A 16 -0.95 -3.01 11.02
N LEU A 17 0.23 -3.57 11.27
CA LEU A 17 0.59 -4.83 11.90
C LEU A 17 1.73 -5.55 11.14
N ALA A 18 2.66 -4.93 10.39
CA ALA A 18 4.00 -5.54 10.22
C ALA A 18 5.02 -4.95 11.19
N LEU A 19 4.70 -4.78 12.46
CA LEU A 19 3.88 -5.54 13.38
C LEU A 19 3.23 -4.49 14.28
N LEU A 20 2.35 -4.83 15.21
CA LEU A 20 2.02 -3.90 16.28
C LEU A 20 3.32 -3.72 17.08
N VAL A 21 4.20 -2.81 16.63
CA VAL A 21 5.33 -2.19 17.33
C VAL A 21 6.57 -3.07 17.63
N GLY A 22 6.53 -4.38 17.39
CA GLY A 22 7.74 -5.22 17.46
C GLY A 22 7.47 -6.71 17.41
N GLY A 23 6.33 -7.10 16.82
CA GLY A 23 5.81 -8.46 16.86
C GLY A 23 6.90 -9.46 16.54
N THR A 24 7.25 -10.17 17.60
CA THR A 24 8.23 -11.21 17.54
C THR A 24 7.68 -12.38 16.73
N LEU A 25 8.53 -13.31 16.33
CA LEU A 25 8.12 -14.49 15.58
C LEU A 25 6.92 -15.25 16.24
N GLY A 26 6.78 -15.18 17.58
CA GLY A 26 5.64 -15.71 18.32
C GLY A 26 4.30 -15.08 17.95
N HIS A 27 4.24 -13.77 17.69
CA HIS A 27 3.02 -13.11 17.21
C HIS A 27 2.64 -13.56 15.80
N ALA A 28 3.64 -13.75 14.93
CA ALA A 28 3.43 -14.25 13.58
C ALA A 28 2.89 -15.70 13.59
N ARG A 29 3.43 -16.56 14.47
CA ARG A 29 2.93 -17.94 14.67
C ARG A 29 1.50 -17.97 15.21
N MET A 30 1.16 -17.10 16.16
CA MET A 30 -0.21 -17.00 16.69
C MET A 30 -1.22 -16.61 15.59
N LEU A 31 -0.86 -15.66 14.72
CA LEU A 31 -1.71 -15.27 13.60
C LEU A 31 -1.87 -16.42 12.60
N ALA A 32 -0.76 -17.06 12.20
CA ALA A 32 -0.75 -18.23 11.32
C ALA A 32 -1.68 -19.35 11.80
N ALA A 33 -1.64 -19.66 13.11
CA ALA A 33 -2.53 -20.66 13.71
C ALA A 33 -4.02 -20.28 13.66
N ARG A 34 -4.35 -18.98 13.71
CA ARG A 34 -5.75 -18.50 13.63
C ARG A 34 -6.27 -18.41 12.21
N THR A 35 -5.42 -18.02 11.25
CA THR A 35 -5.83 -17.79 9.86
C THR A 35 -5.58 -18.99 8.95
N GLY A 36 -4.80 -19.98 9.40
CA GLY A 36 -4.35 -21.11 8.59
C GLY A 36 -3.26 -20.76 7.58
N TRP A 37 -2.63 -19.59 7.70
CA TRP A 37 -1.55 -19.16 6.80
C TRP A 37 -0.23 -19.85 7.18
N GLU A 38 0.43 -20.49 6.23
CA GLU A 38 1.75 -21.08 6.47
C GLU A 38 2.83 -20.01 6.57
N LEU A 39 3.66 -20.10 7.62
CA LEU A 39 4.87 -19.29 7.71
C LEU A 39 5.98 -19.92 6.87
N PRO A 40 6.91 -19.11 6.31
CA PRO A 40 8.06 -19.63 5.59
C PRO A 40 8.91 -20.60 6.44
N GLY A 41 9.38 -21.69 5.84
CA GLY A 41 10.11 -22.76 6.57
C GLY A 41 11.38 -22.30 7.29
N TRP A 42 12.01 -21.20 6.88
CA TRP A 42 13.17 -20.61 7.57
C TRP A 42 12.85 -20.10 8.99
N THR A 43 11.58 -19.91 9.32
CA THR A 43 11.13 -19.46 10.65
C THR A 43 11.06 -20.58 11.69
N ALA A 44 11.17 -21.86 11.30
CA ALA A 44 10.95 -23.00 12.21
C ALA A 44 11.99 -23.12 13.35
N GLY A 45 13.19 -22.59 13.17
CA GLY A 45 14.27 -22.65 14.17
C GLY A 45 14.53 -21.35 14.94
N LEU A 46 13.78 -20.29 14.64
CA LEU A 46 13.96 -18.98 15.27
C LEU A 46 13.16 -18.88 16.57
N ASP A 47 13.73 -18.19 17.55
CA ASP A 47 13.09 -17.91 18.82
C ASP A 47 11.86 -17.02 18.61
N GLU A 48 10.83 -17.26 19.41
CA GLU A 48 9.60 -16.49 19.41
C GLU A 48 9.83 -15.02 19.68
N SER A 49 10.94 -14.61 20.32
CA SER A 49 11.32 -13.22 20.58
C SER A 49 11.98 -12.51 19.38
N SER A 50 12.35 -13.25 18.33
CA SER A 50 13.06 -12.70 17.16
C SER A 50 12.21 -11.68 16.42
N GLY A 51 12.74 -10.48 16.19
CA GLY A 51 12.06 -9.42 15.44
C GLY A 51 12.06 -9.68 13.94
N ILE A 52 10.95 -9.36 13.26
CA ILE A 52 10.84 -9.42 11.80
C ILE A 52 10.87 -7.99 11.25
N THR A 53 11.91 -7.65 10.49
CA THR A 53 12.12 -6.30 9.94
C THR A 53 11.81 -6.20 8.45
N GLY A 54 11.42 -7.29 7.80
CA GLY A 54 11.06 -7.26 6.39
C GLY A 54 10.53 -8.60 5.87
N GLY A 55 9.98 -8.56 4.66
CA GLY A 55 9.39 -9.73 4.02
C GLY A 55 9.15 -9.54 2.53
N ARG A 56 8.90 -10.66 1.86
CA ARG A 56 8.47 -10.74 0.46
C ARG A 56 7.33 -11.75 0.35
N GLY A 57 6.41 -11.55 -0.58
CA GLY A 57 5.27 -12.44 -0.80
C GLY A 57 4.50 -12.13 -2.07
N ASP A 58 3.33 -12.72 -2.21
CA ASP A 58 2.37 -12.46 -3.29
C ASP A 58 1.04 -11.99 -2.68
N LEU A 59 0.45 -10.94 -3.25
CA LEU A 59 -0.86 -10.43 -2.88
C LEU A 59 -1.71 -10.32 -4.13
N ASN A 60 -2.67 -11.23 -4.29
CA ASN A 60 -3.56 -11.28 -5.46
C ASN A 60 -2.80 -11.28 -6.81
N GLY A 61 -1.68 -12.00 -6.90
CA GLY A 61 -0.83 -12.06 -8.09
C GLY A 61 0.13 -10.87 -8.26
N ALA A 62 0.21 -9.98 -7.26
CA ALA A 62 1.19 -8.91 -7.21
C ALA A 62 2.30 -9.24 -6.21
N ALA A 63 3.55 -9.16 -6.65
CA ALA A 63 4.70 -9.37 -5.79
C ALA A 63 4.82 -8.26 -4.74
N LEU A 64 4.73 -8.63 -3.47
CA LEU A 64 4.87 -7.75 -2.31
C LEU A 64 6.29 -7.79 -1.78
N ARG A 65 6.84 -6.62 -1.46
CA ARG A 65 8.04 -6.46 -0.65
C ARG A 65 7.82 -5.37 0.39
N TRP A 66 8.22 -5.62 1.63
CA TRP A 66 8.18 -4.62 2.68
C TRP A 66 9.40 -4.67 3.60
N ARG A 67 9.70 -3.53 4.25
CA ARG A 67 10.79 -3.38 5.22
C ARG A 67 10.45 -2.34 6.28
N TRP A 68 10.51 -2.75 7.55
CA TRP A 68 10.41 -1.86 8.70
C TRP A 68 11.74 -1.15 8.96
N ASP A 69 11.69 0.17 9.07
CA ASP A 69 12.85 1.05 9.32
C ASP A 69 12.74 1.74 10.70
N GLY A 70 12.07 1.10 11.66
CA GLY A 70 11.91 1.62 13.02
C GLY A 70 10.92 2.78 13.10
N TRP A 71 11.36 3.91 13.66
CA TRP A 71 10.55 5.10 13.90
C TRP A 71 10.17 5.87 12.62
N THR A 72 10.88 5.62 11.51
CA THR A 72 10.66 6.32 10.24
C THR A 72 9.42 5.80 9.48
N GLY A 73 8.92 4.62 9.87
CA GLY A 73 7.78 3.93 9.28
C GLY A 73 8.22 2.67 8.54
N ILE A 74 7.42 2.28 7.55
CA ILE A 74 7.71 1.10 6.72
C ILE A 74 7.63 1.44 5.26
N GLU A 75 8.55 0.86 4.50
CA GLU A 75 8.55 0.92 3.05
C GLU A 75 7.87 -0.35 2.51
N ALA A 76 6.89 -0.18 1.63
CA ALA A 76 6.27 -1.28 0.91
C ALA A 76 6.24 -1.01 -0.60
N ALA A 77 6.32 -2.08 -1.38
CA ALA A 77 6.17 -2.06 -2.82
C ALA A 77 5.34 -3.28 -3.26
N LEU A 78 4.37 -3.04 -4.15
CA LEU A 78 3.73 -4.05 -4.98
C LEU A 78 4.17 -3.91 -6.42
N THR A 79 4.38 -5.05 -7.07
CA THR A 79 4.70 -5.12 -8.48
C THR A 79 3.82 -6.18 -9.13
N GLY A 80 2.97 -5.76 -10.06
CA GLY A 80 2.26 -6.66 -10.96
C GLY A 80 2.95 -6.74 -12.33
N PRO A 81 2.29 -7.36 -13.32
CA PRO A 81 2.87 -7.56 -14.65
C PRO A 81 3.19 -6.26 -15.41
N ASP A 82 2.34 -5.25 -15.27
CA ASP A 82 2.36 -4.00 -16.05
C ASP A 82 2.21 -2.75 -15.17
N TRP A 83 2.22 -2.92 -13.85
CA TRP A 83 2.06 -1.85 -12.88
C TRP A 83 2.96 -2.07 -11.66
N GLN A 84 3.27 -0.98 -10.98
CA GLN A 84 4.02 -0.99 -9.73
C GLN A 84 3.53 0.16 -8.85
N ALA A 85 3.35 -0.10 -7.56
CA ALA A 85 3.09 0.94 -6.58
C ALA A 85 4.01 0.75 -5.37
N GLN A 86 4.64 1.82 -4.93
CA GLN A 86 5.44 1.83 -3.70
C GLN A 86 5.12 3.06 -2.86
N GLY A 87 5.30 2.95 -1.55
CA GLY A 87 5.08 4.06 -0.65
C GLY A 87 5.64 3.79 0.73
N ARG A 88 5.56 4.83 1.58
CA ARG A 88 5.94 4.77 2.99
C ARG A 88 4.71 4.87 3.87
N LEU A 89 4.59 3.94 4.81
CA LEU A 89 3.43 3.75 5.65
C LEU A 89 3.73 4.24 7.08
N ARG A 90 2.85 5.07 7.64
CA ARG A 90 2.99 5.63 9.00
C ARG A 90 1.66 5.68 9.75
N PRO A 91 1.60 5.25 11.03
CA PRO A 91 0.42 5.44 11.87
C PRO A 91 0.11 6.93 12.08
N ALA A 92 -1.17 7.31 12.04
CA ALA A 92 -1.65 8.68 12.25
C ALA A 92 -2.98 8.66 13.01
N GLY A 93 -2.92 8.60 14.36
CA GLY A 93 -4.12 8.51 15.20
C GLY A 93 -4.89 7.21 14.94
N THR A 94 -6.15 7.32 14.49
CA THR A 94 -7.01 6.18 14.09
C THR A 94 -6.99 5.91 12.59
N ALA A 95 -5.92 6.37 11.92
CA ALA A 95 -5.72 6.23 10.50
C ALA A 95 -4.26 5.86 10.22
N LEU A 96 -3.99 5.58 8.96
CA LEU A 96 -2.70 5.28 8.41
C LEU A 96 -2.45 6.24 7.25
N ARG A 97 -1.27 6.85 7.27
CA ARG A 97 -0.81 7.75 6.22
C ARG A 97 0.16 7.00 5.31
N VAL A 98 -0.06 7.11 4.01
CA VAL A 98 0.88 6.72 2.96
C VAL A 98 1.51 7.98 2.42
N ASP A 99 2.82 8.07 2.53
CA ASP A 99 3.62 9.15 1.94
C ASP A 99 4.49 8.59 0.81
N ALA A 100 5.05 9.51 0.02
CA ALA A 100 6.05 9.19 -1.02
C ALA A 100 5.57 8.10 -1.99
N LEU A 101 4.28 8.16 -2.36
CA LEU A 101 3.73 7.26 -3.36
C LEU A 101 4.42 7.46 -4.70
N GLY A 102 4.88 6.36 -5.29
CA GLY A 102 5.53 6.35 -6.59
C GLY A 102 5.29 5.05 -7.33
N GLY A 103 5.55 5.06 -8.63
CA GLY A 103 5.39 3.90 -9.51
C GLY A 103 4.48 4.20 -10.70
N VAL A 104 3.91 3.15 -11.29
CA VAL A 104 3.00 3.26 -12.43
C VAL A 104 1.75 2.46 -12.11
N VAL A 105 0.60 3.13 -12.08
CA VAL A 105 -0.69 2.49 -11.81
C VAL A 105 -1.66 2.78 -12.94
N PRO A 106 -2.56 1.86 -13.29
CA PRO A 106 -3.65 2.17 -14.21
C PRO A 106 -4.56 3.29 -13.66
N LEU A 107 -5.10 4.13 -14.55
CA LEU A 107 -6.01 5.22 -14.18
C LEU A 107 -7.43 4.72 -13.90
N ASP A 108 -7.84 3.64 -14.54
CA ASP A 108 -9.17 3.03 -14.41
C ASP A 108 -9.38 2.43 -13.02
N TRP A 109 -8.28 2.04 -12.39
CA TRP A 109 -8.18 1.66 -11.00
C TRP A 109 -8.63 2.80 -10.06
N LEU A 110 -8.24 4.02 -10.38
CA LEU A 110 -8.62 5.23 -9.65
C LEU A 110 -9.99 5.76 -10.11
N GLY A 111 -10.70 5.05 -10.99
CA GLY A 111 -11.94 5.57 -11.58
C GLY A 111 -11.72 6.77 -12.53
N ALA A 112 -10.47 7.08 -12.88
CA ALA A 112 -10.08 8.26 -13.63
C ALA A 112 -9.97 8.02 -15.16
N GLY A 113 -10.76 7.08 -15.68
CA GLY A 113 -10.76 6.71 -17.10
C GLY A 113 -9.64 5.72 -17.48
N PRO A 114 -9.45 5.44 -18.78
CA PRO A 114 -8.41 4.52 -19.26
C PRO A 114 -7.01 5.15 -19.14
N GLY A 115 -5.97 4.32 -19.30
CA GLY A 115 -4.58 4.76 -19.36
C GLY A 115 -3.78 4.45 -18.10
N LEU A 116 -2.58 5.02 -18.02
CA LEU A 116 -1.64 4.83 -16.91
C LEU A 116 -1.28 6.17 -16.27
N LEU A 117 -1.08 6.15 -14.96
CA LEU A 117 -0.52 7.23 -14.17
C LEU A 117 0.86 6.83 -13.68
N ALA A 118 1.89 7.51 -14.16
CA ALA A 118 3.20 7.48 -13.53
C ALA A 118 3.19 8.41 -12.30
N LEU A 119 3.10 7.81 -11.11
CA LEU A 119 3.10 8.50 -9.82
C LEU A 119 4.50 9.09 -9.55
N GLU A 120 4.55 10.40 -9.41
CA GLU A 120 5.76 11.17 -9.03
C GLU A 120 5.75 11.50 -7.54
N ALA A 121 4.55 11.76 -6.99
CA ALA A 121 4.33 11.99 -5.59
C ALA A 121 2.89 11.64 -5.22
N GLY A 122 2.63 11.43 -3.93
CA GLY A 122 1.28 11.31 -3.45
C GLY A 122 1.21 11.06 -1.96
N GLU A 123 0.09 11.49 -1.40
CA GLU A 123 -0.31 11.24 -0.02
C GLU A 123 -1.70 10.64 0.00
N VAL A 124 -1.89 9.61 0.82
CA VAL A 124 -3.15 8.90 0.99
C VAL A 124 -3.40 8.68 2.49
N ILE A 125 -4.58 9.02 3.00
CA ILE A 125 -4.98 8.83 4.40
C ILE A 125 -6.12 7.82 4.47
N LEU A 126 -5.86 6.72 5.16
CA LEU A 126 -6.73 5.55 5.24
C LEU A 126 -7.20 5.36 6.68
N GLY A 127 -8.51 5.33 6.90
CA GLY A 127 -9.04 4.91 8.19
C GLY A 127 -8.75 3.43 8.44
N LEU A 128 -8.63 3.04 9.72
CA LEU A 128 -8.49 1.63 10.11
C LEU A 128 -9.71 0.77 9.74
N ASP A 129 -10.83 1.40 9.45
CA ASP A 129 -12.04 0.80 8.87
C ASP A 129 -11.94 0.56 7.36
N GLY A 130 -10.78 0.82 6.76
CA GLY A 130 -10.55 0.69 5.32
C GLY A 130 -11.21 1.79 4.49
N ALA A 131 -11.69 2.86 5.12
CA ALA A 131 -12.25 4.01 4.40
C ALA A 131 -11.14 4.96 3.94
N LEU A 132 -11.13 5.36 2.67
CA LEU A 132 -10.28 6.46 2.22
C LEU A 132 -10.81 7.77 2.81
N ARG A 133 -9.98 8.48 3.58
CA ARG A 133 -10.33 9.75 4.22
C ARG A 133 -9.93 10.94 3.37
N ALA A 134 -8.74 10.89 2.79
CA ALA A 134 -8.19 11.91 1.92
C ALA A 134 -7.12 11.31 1.02
N ALA A 135 -6.97 11.81 -0.18
CA ALA A 135 -5.84 11.49 -1.03
C ALA A 135 -5.52 12.60 -2.03
N ARG A 136 -4.24 12.72 -2.35
CA ARG A 136 -3.71 13.53 -3.44
C ARG A 136 -2.59 12.75 -4.11
N LEU A 137 -2.66 12.56 -5.42
CA LEU A 137 -1.64 11.92 -6.23
C LEU A 137 -1.22 12.89 -7.34
N ASP A 138 0.07 13.06 -7.54
CA ASP A 138 0.65 13.90 -8.58
C ASP A 138 1.48 13.00 -9.52
N GLY A 139 1.33 13.18 -10.83
CA GLY A 139 2.01 12.33 -11.79
C GLY A 139 1.87 12.75 -13.24
N GLN A 140 2.22 11.81 -14.12
CA GLN A 140 2.06 11.91 -15.58
C GLN A 140 1.05 10.88 -16.07
N ALA A 141 -0.05 11.37 -16.64
CA ALA A 141 -1.05 10.56 -17.28
C ALA A 141 -0.61 10.22 -18.72
N ARG A 142 -0.79 8.96 -19.13
CA ARG A 142 -0.43 8.45 -20.47
C ARG A 142 -1.57 7.60 -21.01
N GLY A 143 -1.96 7.85 -22.26
CA GLY A 143 -3.07 7.12 -22.89
C GLY A 143 -4.43 7.40 -22.22
N SER A 144 -4.61 8.61 -21.71
CA SER A 144 -5.82 9.10 -21.03
C SER A 144 -6.18 10.51 -21.50
N GLU A 145 -7.38 10.98 -21.20
CA GLU A 145 -7.76 12.39 -21.35
C GLU A 145 -8.09 12.99 -19.98
N PRO A 146 -7.35 14.02 -19.51
CA PRO A 146 -6.16 14.64 -20.14
C PRO A 146 -4.91 13.75 -20.14
N GLU A 147 -3.99 14.02 -21.06
CA GLU A 147 -2.64 13.44 -21.12
C GLU A 147 -1.61 14.45 -20.57
N GLY A 148 -0.53 13.96 -19.95
CA GLY A 148 0.54 14.80 -19.40
C GLY A 148 0.45 14.99 -17.88
N ALA A 149 0.95 16.13 -17.39
CA ALA A 149 1.04 16.37 -15.95
C ALA A 149 -0.35 16.54 -15.33
N VAL A 150 -0.67 15.69 -14.36
CA VAL A 150 -1.99 15.69 -13.70
C VAL A 150 -1.86 15.63 -12.19
N THR A 151 -2.93 16.06 -11.53
CA THR A 151 -3.20 15.85 -10.11
C THR A 151 -4.52 15.10 -9.98
N LEU A 152 -4.55 14.08 -9.13
CA LEU A 152 -5.74 13.37 -8.70
C LEU A 152 -6.01 13.67 -7.23
N THR A 153 -7.21 14.12 -6.90
CA THR A 153 -7.63 14.37 -5.52
C THR A 153 -8.90 13.60 -5.20
N TRP A 154 -8.96 13.04 -3.98
CA TRP A 154 -10.17 12.41 -3.46
C TRP A 154 -11.09 13.45 -2.82
N ASP A 155 -12.34 13.53 -3.29
CA ASP A 155 -13.33 14.51 -2.81
C ASP A 155 -14.26 14.01 -1.69
N GLY A 156 -14.07 12.76 -1.27
CA GLY A 156 -14.93 12.08 -0.29
C GLY A 156 -15.82 10.99 -0.89
N SER A 157 -16.00 10.99 -2.21
CA SER A 157 -16.84 10.02 -2.92
C SER A 157 -16.23 9.50 -4.21
N ASP A 158 -15.44 10.32 -4.91
CA ASP A 158 -14.78 9.96 -6.15
C ASP A 158 -13.41 10.66 -6.30
N TRP A 159 -12.66 10.23 -7.32
CA TRP A 159 -11.42 10.88 -7.72
C TRP A 159 -11.69 11.97 -8.75
N ALA A 160 -11.26 13.18 -8.42
CA ALA A 160 -11.20 14.29 -9.36
C ALA A 160 -9.81 14.34 -10.01
N LEU A 161 -9.76 14.18 -11.33
CA LEU A 161 -8.56 14.35 -12.15
C LEU A 161 -8.52 15.79 -12.69
N ALA A 162 -7.39 16.48 -12.48
CA ALA A 162 -7.15 17.82 -13.00
C ALA A 162 -5.79 17.88 -13.72
N SER A 163 -5.73 18.50 -14.88
CA SER A 163 -4.46 18.88 -15.52
C SER A 163 -3.74 19.93 -14.67
N ARG A 164 -2.42 19.83 -14.61
CA ARG A 164 -1.55 20.82 -13.96
C ARG A 164 -1.07 21.88 -14.94
#